data_AF-M3HAI2-F1
#
_entry.id   AF-M3HAI2-F1
#
_cell.length_a   1.000
_cell.length_b   1.000
_cell.length_c   1.000
_cell.angle_alpha   90.00
_cell.angle_beta   90.00
_cell.angle_gamma   90.00
#
_symmetry.space_group_name_H-M   'P 1'
#
loop_
_entity.id
_entity.type
_entity.pdbx_description
1 polymer ?
#
loop_
_entity_poly.entity_id
_entity_poly.type
_entity_poly.pdbx_seq_one_letter_code
_entity_poly.pdbx_strand_id
1 'polypeptide(L)'
;MKTLEEVAKALKNTYMEHEVDEKLPLIQEIQRLKKEKNAILLGHNYMTPDVFHGVSDITGDSLYLSKVAADTDADVILFNGVHFMAETAKLMSPQKKVLIADLKAGCSLAESITRQDVIDLKQKYPGVPVVTYVNCTADVKAETDICCTSANALQVVESLESDTVIFLPDRYLAANVQNLTQKKIITYPGSCMVHEMYSAEDIELTRRQFPGVTVISHPECKTEVVDRSDYSGSTSQMSDFIRKSEAKNIF
;
A
#
# COMPACT_ATOMS: atom_id res chain seq x y z
N MET A 1 19.00 -5.43 14.74
CA MET A 1 18.62 -6.69 14.05
C MET A 1 17.98 -7.59 15.07
N LYS A 2 16.82 -8.19 14.77
CA LYS A 2 16.10 -9.05 15.73
C LYS A 2 16.85 -10.35 15.98
N THR A 3 16.79 -10.88 17.20
CA THR A 3 17.35 -12.21 17.50
C THR A 3 16.45 -13.31 16.90
N LEU A 4 17.00 -14.51 16.69
CA LEU A 4 16.18 -15.64 16.20
C LEU A 4 15.09 -16.03 17.20
N GLU A 5 15.32 -15.85 18.50
CA GLU A 5 14.31 -16.10 19.52
C GLU A 5 13.14 -15.11 19.44
N GLU A 6 13.43 -13.81 19.23
CA GLU A 6 12.40 -12.79 18.99
C GLU A 6 11.59 -13.09 17.74
N VAL A 7 12.26 -13.51 16.67
CA VAL A 7 11.59 -13.90 15.42
C VAL A 7 10.72 -15.13 15.64
N ALA A 8 11.25 -16.20 16.22
CA ALA A 8 10.51 -17.43 16.48
C ALA A 8 9.24 -17.16 17.30
N LYS A 9 9.36 -16.35 18.37
CA LYS A 9 8.22 -15.95 19.19
C LYS A 9 7.15 -15.20 18.39
N ALA A 10 7.54 -14.30 17.50
CA ALA A 10 6.58 -13.58 16.65
C ALA A 10 5.88 -14.51 15.66
N LEU A 11 6.61 -15.45 15.05
CA LEU A 11 6.07 -16.38 14.06
C LEU A 11 5.12 -17.43 14.67
N LYS A 12 5.33 -17.84 15.92
CA LYS A 12 4.45 -18.77 16.64
C LYS A 12 3.01 -18.25 16.86
N ASN A 13 2.74 -16.97 16.61
CA ASN A 13 1.38 -16.42 16.63
C ASN A 13 0.56 -16.82 15.39
N THR A 14 1.20 -17.31 14.32
CA THR A 14 0.55 -17.61 13.04
C THR A 14 0.94 -18.97 12.49
N TYR A 15 2.19 -19.38 12.67
CA TYR A 15 2.72 -20.66 12.20
C TYR A 15 2.82 -21.70 13.31
N MET A 16 2.66 -22.96 12.93
CA MET A 16 2.92 -24.11 13.79
C MET A 16 4.42 -24.23 14.08
N GLU A 17 4.78 -24.89 15.19
CA GLU A 17 6.17 -24.96 15.65
C GLU A 17 7.13 -25.53 14.59
N HIS A 18 6.75 -26.62 13.91
CA HIS A 18 7.58 -27.21 12.85
C HIS A 18 7.79 -26.26 11.65
N GLU A 19 6.78 -25.46 11.27
CA GLU A 19 6.91 -24.47 10.20
C GLU A 19 7.87 -23.33 10.59
N VAL A 20 7.89 -22.95 11.88
CA VAL A 20 8.84 -21.97 12.40
C VAL A 20 10.26 -22.54 12.32
N ASP A 21 10.46 -23.77 12.79
CA ASP A 21 11.76 -24.43 12.79
C ASP A 21 12.34 -24.58 11.38
N GLU A 22 11.51 -24.86 10.38
CA GLU A 22 11.91 -24.92 8.97
C GLU A 22 12.34 -23.55 8.40
N LYS A 23 11.73 -22.46 8.86
CA LYS A 23 11.99 -21.10 8.35
C LYS A 23 13.20 -20.42 9.00
N LEU A 24 13.49 -20.72 10.28
CA LEU A 24 14.55 -20.05 11.04
C LEU A 24 15.94 -20.12 10.38
N PRO A 25 16.41 -21.25 9.81
CA PRO A 25 17.71 -21.30 9.14
C PRO A 25 17.82 -20.34 7.95
N LEU A 26 16.75 -20.23 7.15
CA LEU A 26 16.71 -19.31 6.01
C LEU A 26 16.70 -17.85 6.47
N ILE A 27 15.92 -17.53 7.52
CA ILE A 27 15.90 -16.19 8.12
C ILE A 27 17.28 -15.80 8.63
N GLN A 28 17.97 -16.72 9.30
CA GLN A 28 19.33 -16.50 9.81
C GLN A 28 20.32 -16.20 8.67
N GLU A 29 20.25 -16.93 7.57
CA GLU A 29 21.12 -16.69 6.41
C GLU A 29 20.81 -15.34 5.73
N ILE A 30 19.54 -14.97 5.63
CA ILE A 30 19.13 -13.66 5.11
C ILE A 30 19.67 -12.54 6.02
N GLN A 31 19.60 -12.69 7.34
CA GLN A 31 20.16 -11.73 8.30
C GLN A 31 21.70 -11.60 8.17
N ARG A 32 22.39 -12.73 7.95
CA ARG A 32 23.84 -12.75 7.72
C ARG A 32 24.20 -11.99 6.43
N LEU A 33 23.54 -12.31 5.32
CA LEU A 33 23.76 -11.66 4.02
C LEU A 33 23.40 -10.19 4.04
N LYS A 34 22.33 -9.82 4.73
CA LYS A 34 21.92 -8.43 4.93
C LYS A 34 23.05 -7.59 5.53
N LYS A 35 23.70 -8.11 6.59
CA LYS A 35 24.84 -7.44 7.24
C LYS A 35 26.05 -7.36 6.31
N GLU A 36 26.39 -8.48 5.67
CA GLU A 36 27.54 -8.57 4.76
C GLU A 36 27.44 -7.56 3.61
N LYS A 37 26.22 -7.33 3.10
CA LYS A 37 25.97 -6.49 1.91
C LYS A 37 25.54 -5.07 2.24
N ASN A 38 25.59 -4.66 3.50
CA ASN A 38 25.03 -3.38 3.97
C ASN A 38 23.63 -3.12 3.38
N ALA A 39 22.74 -4.10 3.52
CA ALA A 39 21.40 -4.06 2.94
C ALA A 39 20.35 -3.69 3.99
N ILE A 40 19.27 -3.05 3.52
CA ILE A 40 18.03 -2.85 4.27
C ILE A 40 16.88 -3.58 3.58
N LEU A 41 16.08 -4.31 4.37
CA LEU A 41 14.90 -5.02 3.88
C LEU A 41 13.63 -4.26 4.29
N LEU A 42 12.89 -3.78 3.29
CA LEU A 42 11.64 -3.03 3.47
C LEU A 42 10.45 -3.96 3.20
N GLY A 43 9.57 -4.16 4.18
CA GLY A 43 8.43 -5.07 4.07
C GLY A 43 7.08 -4.35 4.05
N HIS A 44 6.31 -4.50 2.99
CA HIS A 44 4.94 -3.99 2.97
C HIS A 44 4.05 -4.71 3.99
N ASN A 45 2.99 -4.05 4.47
CA ASN A 45 2.04 -4.60 5.44
C ASN A 45 1.34 -5.91 4.99
N TYR A 46 1.36 -6.22 3.70
CA TYR A 46 0.73 -7.44 3.14
C TYR A 46 1.71 -8.61 2.99
N MET A 47 2.96 -8.46 3.43
CA MET A 47 3.91 -9.56 3.37
C MET A 47 3.54 -10.69 4.33
N THR A 48 3.90 -11.92 3.96
CA THR A 48 3.72 -13.09 4.82
C THR A 48 4.42 -12.91 6.17
N PRO A 49 3.94 -13.55 7.26
CA PRO A 49 4.49 -13.37 8.60
C PRO A 49 6.00 -13.57 8.71
N ASP A 50 6.58 -14.53 7.98
CA ASP A 50 8.03 -14.78 7.93
C ASP A 50 8.82 -13.64 7.27
N VAL A 51 8.24 -13.00 6.26
CA VAL A 51 8.86 -11.80 5.66
C VAL A 51 8.66 -10.58 6.56
N PHE A 52 7.43 -10.36 7.02
CA PHE A 52 7.04 -9.19 7.81
C PHE A 52 7.73 -9.16 9.19
N HIS A 53 7.65 -10.25 9.96
CA HIS A 53 8.24 -10.32 11.29
C HIS A 53 9.71 -10.80 11.27
N GLY A 54 10.07 -11.67 10.32
CA GLY A 54 11.36 -12.36 10.32
C GLY A 54 12.52 -11.57 9.71
N VAL A 55 12.40 -11.16 8.44
CA VAL A 55 13.55 -10.59 7.70
C VAL A 55 13.51 -9.07 7.50
N SER A 56 12.31 -8.48 7.48
CA SER A 56 12.13 -7.03 7.27
C SER A 56 12.71 -6.21 8.44
N ASP A 57 13.51 -5.20 8.11
CA ASP A 57 14.03 -4.23 9.09
C ASP A 57 12.98 -3.19 9.43
N ILE A 58 12.27 -2.73 8.40
CA ILE A 58 11.22 -1.73 8.49
C ILE A 58 9.99 -2.25 7.78
N THR A 59 8.84 -2.10 8.43
CA THR A 59 7.55 -2.47 7.85
C THR A 59 6.60 -1.28 7.82
N GLY A 60 5.70 -1.25 6.84
CA GLY A 60 4.69 -0.20 6.75
C GLY A 60 3.99 -0.13 5.39
N ASP A 61 3.29 0.99 5.18
CA ASP A 61 2.62 1.31 3.93
C ASP A 61 3.59 1.88 2.88
N SER A 62 3.10 2.07 1.65
CA SER A 62 3.91 2.53 0.53
C SER A 62 4.54 3.92 0.75
N LEU A 63 3.86 4.83 1.44
CA LEU A 63 4.37 6.18 1.66
C LEU A 63 5.55 6.16 2.64
N TYR A 64 5.36 5.47 3.76
CA TYR A 64 6.40 5.34 4.78
C TYR A 64 7.64 4.63 4.24
N LEU A 65 7.45 3.50 3.54
CA LEU A 65 8.57 2.76 2.97
C LEU A 65 9.31 3.55 1.88
N SER A 66 8.62 4.38 1.11
CA SER A 66 9.27 5.26 0.11
C SER A 66 10.15 6.33 0.77
N LYS A 67 9.73 6.89 1.91
CA LYS A 67 10.55 7.84 2.71
C LYS A 67 11.79 7.14 3.28
N VAL A 68 11.59 5.96 3.88
CA VAL A 68 12.70 5.15 4.42
C VAL A 68 13.70 4.78 3.32
N ALA A 69 13.21 4.44 2.13
CA ALA A 69 14.08 4.17 0.98
C ALA A 69 14.92 5.38 0.57
N ALA A 70 14.41 6.61 0.69
CA ALA A 70 15.16 7.84 0.43
C ALA A 70 16.23 8.09 1.51
N ASP A 71 15.84 7.96 2.78
CA ASP A 71 16.63 8.40 3.93
C ASP A 71 17.67 7.38 4.42
N THR A 72 17.60 6.12 3.97
CA THR A 72 18.53 5.06 4.42
C THR A 72 19.97 5.28 3.94
N ASP A 73 20.94 4.88 4.77
CA ASP A 73 22.37 4.83 4.42
C ASP A 73 22.83 3.47 3.87
N ALA A 74 21.91 2.51 3.73
CA ALA A 74 22.22 1.19 3.16
C ALA A 74 22.58 1.27 1.67
N ASP A 75 23.53 0.46 1.22
CA ASP A 75 23.94 0.39 -0.19
C ASP A 75 22.92 -0.37 -1.06
N VAL A 76 22.23 -1.34 -0.44
CA VAL A 76 21.26 -2.22 -1.09
C VAL A 76 19.90 -2.13 -0.39
N ILE A 77 18.84 -1.93 -1.15
CA ILE A 77 17.46 -2.02 -0.68
C ILE A 77 16.83 -3.27 -1.28
N LEU A 78 16.41 -4.23 -0.46
CA LEU A 78 15.52 -5.30 -0.91
C LEU A 78 14.08 -4.93 -0.53
N PHE A 79 13.27 -4.64 -1.54
CA PHE A 79 11.89 -4.25 -1.37
C PHE A 79 11.00 -5.49 -1.44
N ASN A 80 10.46 -5.89 -0.29
CA ASN A 80 9.48 -6.96 -0.15
C ASN A 80 8.08 -6.37 -0.29
N GLY A 81 7.61 -6.34 -1.54
CA GLY A 81 6.32 -5.80 -1.94
C GLY A 81 6.10 -6.11 -3.42
N VAL A 82 5.51 -5.16 -4.15
CA VAL A 82 5.21 -5.29 -5.58
C VAL A 82 6.10 -4.38 -6.43
N HIS A 83 6.18 -4.66 -7.73
CA HIS A 83 7.14 -4.07 -8.67
C HIS A 83 7.17 -2.54 -8.64
N PHE A 84 6.00 -1.87 -8.72
CA PHE A 84 5.95 -0.40 -8.72
C PHE A 84 6.47 0.22 -7.42
N MET A 85 6.40 -0.48 -6.29
CA MET A 85 6.94 0.02 -5.02
C MET A 85 8.48 -0.02 -5.04
N ALA A 86 9.05 -1.09 -5.60
CA ALA A 86 10.49 -1.19 -5.84
C ALA A 86 10.96 -0.12 -6.85
N GLU A 87 10.20 0.14 -7.91
CA GLU A 87 10.47 1.26 -8.82
C GLU A 87 10.44 2.60 -8.07
N THR A 88 9.45 2.81 -7.21
CA THR A 88 9.34 4.03 -6.40
C THR A 88 10.55 4.18 -5.48
N ALA A 89 10.97 3.11 -4.80
CA ALA A 89 12.21 3.12 -4.01
C ALA A 89 13.45 3.45 -4.85
N LYS A 90 13.53 2.95 -6.09
CA LYS A 90 14.63 3.27 -7.02
C LYS A 90 14.58 4.73 -7.50
N LEU A 91 13.39 5.29 -7.73
CA LEU A 91 13.21 6.72 -8.04
C LEU A 91 13.68 7.60 -6.87
N MET A 92 13.34 7.22 -5.63
CA MET A 92 13.73 7.95 -4.43
C MET A 92 15.21 7.79 -4.06
N SER A 93 15.83 6.67 -4.48
CA SER A 93 17.23 6.34 -4.21
C SER A 93 17.97 5.94 -5.50
N PRO A 94 18.18 6.90 -6.43
CA PRO A 94 18.66 6.60 -7.78
C PRO A 94 20.06 6.00 -7.80
N GLN A 95 20.91 6.28 -6.81
CA GLN A 95 22.27 5.76 -6.72
C GLN A 95 22.36 4.39 -6.04
N LYS A 96 21.33 3.97 -5.29
CA LYS A 96 21.35 2.71 -4.53
C LYS A 96 20.92 1.54 -5.39
N LYS A 97 21.38 0.33 -5.03
CA LYS A 97 20.91 -0.90 -5.68
C LYS A 97 19.58 -1.30 -5.06
N VAL A 98 18.52 -1.30 -5.86
CA VAL A 98 17.18 -1.76 -5.43
C VAL A 98 16.89 -3.13 -6.04
N LEU A 99 16.45 -4.05 -5.20
CA LEU A 99 16.11 -5.43 -5.55
C LEU A 99 14.65 -5.71 -5.15
N ILE A 100 14.02 -6.61 -5.88
CA ILE A 100 12.74 -7.23 -5.53
C ILE A 100 12.91 -8.75 -5.64
N ALA A 101 12.28 -9.50 -4.74
CA ALA A 101 12.43 -10.95 -4.68
C ALA A 101 11.82 -11.66 -5.91
N ASP A 102 10.74 -11.11 -6.46
CA ASP A 102 10.08 -11.61 -7.66
C ASP A 102 9.65 -10.43 -8.56
N LEU A 103 10.15 -10.41 -9.79
CA LEU A 103 9.77 -9.40 -10.80
C LEU A 103 8.31 -9.52 -11.24
N LYS A 104 7.67 -10.68 -11.02
CA LYS A 104 6.25 -10.92 -11.31
C LYS A 104 5.31 -10.47 -10.20
N ALA A 105 5.83 -9.96 -9.08
CA ALA A 105 5.00 -9.40 -8.02
C ALA A 105 4.30 -8.11 -8.52
N GLY A 106 3.14 -8.29 -9.16
CA GLY A 106 2.38 -7.25 -9.85
C GLY A 106 1.31 -6.58 -9.00
N CYS A 107 0.55 -5.69 -9.63
CA CYS A 107 -0.58 -5.00 -9.02
C CYS A 107 -1.61 -4.69 -10.10
N SER A 108 -2.86 -5.14 -9.91
CA SER A 108 -3.93 -4.94 -10.90
C SER A 108 -4.16 -3.47 -11.26
N LEU A 109 -3.96 -2.56 -10.29
CA LEU A 109 -4.05 -1.11 -10.52
C LEU A 109 -2.93 -0.61 -11.43
N ALA A 110 -1.68 -0.98 -11.13
CA ALA A 110 -0.54 -0.54 -11.92
C ALA A 110 -0.56 -1.13 -13.35
N GLU A 111 -1.11 -2.33 -13.50
CA GLU A 111 -1.30 -2.99 -14.80
C GLU A 111 -2.50 -2.44 -15.59
N SER A 112 -3.45 -1.77 -14.92
CA SER A 112 -4.67 -1.28 -15.56
C SER A 112 -4.44 -0.05 -16.45
N ILE A 113 -3.34 0.68 -16.27
CA ILE A 113 -3.10 1.96 -16.93
C ILE A 113 -1.70 2.01 -17.54
N THR A 114 -1.56 2.66 -18.69
CA THR A 114 -0.27 2.89 -19.36
C THR A 114 0.07 4.38 -19.42
N ARG A 115 1.35 4.70 -19.69
CA ARG A 115 1.77 6.08 -19.98
C ARG A 115 0.94 6.73 -21.09
N GLN A 116 0.61 5.98 -22.14
CA GLN A 116 -0.15 6.51 -23.27
C GLN A 116 -1.58 6.90 -22.86
N ASP A 117 -2.22 6.12 -21.98
CA ASP A 117 -3.55 6.46 -21.45
C ASP A 117 -3.54 7.82 -20.73
N VAL A 118 -2.47 8.14 -19.98
CA VAL A 118 -2.33 9.43 -19.31
C VAL A 118 -2.16 10.57 -20.32
N ILE A 119 -1.36 10.35 -21.36
CA ILE A 119 -1.18 11.34 -22.44
C ILE A 119 -2.52 11.62 -23.12
N ASP A 120 -3.29 10.57 -23.43
CA ASP A 120 -4.60 10.69 -24.08
C ASP A 120 -5.61 11.41 -23.17
N LEU A 121 -5.57 11.14 -21.86
CA LEU A 121 -6.37 11.88 -20.87
C LEU A 121 -6.01 13.36 -20.81
N LYS A 122 -4.72 13.71 -20.81
CA LYS A 122 -4.25 15.11 -20.81
C LYS A 122 -4.65 15.83 -22.09
N GLN A 123 -4.67 15.14 -23.23
CA GLN A 123 -5.18 15.70 -24.49
C GLN A 123 -6.70 15.93 -24.45
N LYS A 124 -7.45 15.01 -23.83
CA LYS A 124 -8.89 15.11 -23.68
C LYS A 124 -9.31 16.20 -22.69
N TYR A 125 -8.49 16.46 -21.67
CA TYR A 125 -8.73 17.46 -20.63
C TYR A 125 -7.52 18.40 -20.45
N PRO A 126 -7.24 19.28 -21.42
CA PRO A 126 -6.06 20.15 -21.36
C PRO A 126 -6.08 21.07 -20.13
N GLY A 127 -4.95 21.14 -19.43
CA GLY A 127 -4.77 22.01 -18.25
C GLY A 127 -5.35 21.46 -16.95
N VAL A 128 -5.99 20.29 -16.95
CA VAL A 128 -6.44 19.63 -15.73
C VAL A 128 -5.26 18.86 -15.10
N PRO A 129 -4.89 19.13 -13.83
CA PRO A 129 -3.78 18.45 -13.19
C PRO A 129 -4.08 16.97 -12.94
N VAL A 130 -3.04 16.14 -13.08
CA VAL A 130 -3.08 14.69 -12.89
C VAL A 130 -2.53 14.32 -11.51
N VAL A 131 -3.41 13.79 -10.67
CA VAL A 131 -3.10 13.16 -9.39
C VAL A 131 -3.04 11.65 -9.60
N THR A 132 -1.88 11.05 -9.35
CA THR A 132 -1.69 9.60 -9.52
C THR A 132 -1.47 8.92 -8.19
N TYR A 133 -2.29 7.93 -7.88
CA TYR A 133 -2.05 7.03 -6.77
C TYR A 133 -0.74 6.28 -7.02
N VAL A 134 0.08 6.11 -5.97
CA VAL A 134 1.41 5.47 -6.06
C VAL A 134 1.38 4.07 -6.69
N ASN A 135 0.22 3.41 -6.73
CA ASN A 135 -0.04 2.11 -7.36
C ASN A 135 -0.09 2.20 -8.90
N CYS A 136 0.92 2.85 -9.48
CA CYS A 136 1.17 3.00 -10.92
C CYS A 136 2.64 2.76 -11.21
N THR A 137 2.97 2.38 -12.43
CA THR A 137 4.36 2.24 -12.91
C THR A 137 5.10 3.58 -12.96
N ALA A 138 6.43 3.53 -12.99
CA ALA A 138 7.28 4.73 -13.06
C ALA A 138 7.05 5.58 -14.32
N ASP A 139 6.71 4.97 -15.46
CA ASP A 139 6.43 5.68 -16.72
C ASP A 139 5.09 6.44 -16.67
N VAL A 140 4.07 5.91 -16.00
CA VAL A 140 2.82 6.61 -15.70
C VAL A 140 3.08 7.78 -14.75
N LYS A 141 3.91 7.58 -13.73
CA LYS A 141 4.32 8.65 -12.81
C LYS A 141 5.07 9.78 -13.54
N ALA A 142 5.78 9.50 -14.63
CA ALA A 142 6.47 10.52 -15.41
C ALA A 142 5.52 11.50 -16.13
N GLU A 143 4.25 11.14 -16.31
CA GLU A 143 3.23 12.01 -16.93
C GLU A 143 2.33 12.72 -15.92
N THR A 144 2.57 12.50 -14.63
CA THR A 144 1.76 12.94 -13.50
C THR A 144 2.26 14.28 -12.94
N ASP A 145 1.34 15.14 -12.48
CA ASP A 145 1.71 16.39 -11.79
C ASP A 145 2.05 16.16 -10.32
N ILE A 146 1.29 15.31 -9.62
CA ILE A 146 1.54 14.93 -8.24
C ILE A 146 1.12 13.50 -7.91
N CYS A 147 1.91 12.79 -7.10
CA CYS A 147 1.54 11.47 -6.59
C CYS A 147 0.85 11.55 -5.22
N CYS A 148 -0.05 10.62 -4.93
CA CYS A 148 -0.68 10.44 -3.63
C CYS A 148 -0.68 8.98 -3.17
N THR A 149 -1.01 8.74 -1.91
CA THR A 149 -1.33 7.42 -1.36
C THR A 149 -2.75 7.43 -0.77
N SER A 150 -3.29 6.26 -0.40
CA SER A 150 -4.56 6.19 0.31
C SER A 150 -4.57 6.98 1.62
N ALA A 151 -3.40 7.24 2.22
CA ALA A 151 -3.27 8.01 3.45
C ALA A 151 -3.42 9.54 3.25
N ASN A 152 -3.13 10.06 2.06
CA ASN A 152 -3.10 11.51 1.82
C ASN A 152 -3.83 11.96 0.54
N ALA A 153 -4.56 11.08 -0.15
CA ALA A 153 -5.22 11.38 -1.42
C ALA A 153 -6.11 12.64 -1.35
N LEU A 154 -6.95 12.77 -0.32
CA LEU A 154 -7.78 13.97 -0.12
C LEU A 154 -6.93 15.23 0.06
N GLN A 155 -5.89 15.17 0.87
CA GLN A 155 -5.00 16.31 1.12
C GLN A 155 -4.29 16.76 -0.16
N VAL A 156 -3.83 15.81 -0.98
CA VAL A 156 -3.18 16.09 -2.27
C VAL A 156 -4.18 16.72 -3.24
N VAL A 157 -5.39 16.17 -3.37
CA VAL A 157 -6.44 16.74 -4.23
C VAL A 157 -6.80 18.16 -3.81
N GLU A 158 -6.99 18.41 -2.51
CA GLU A 158 -7.31 19.75 -1.98
C GLU A 158 -6.15 20.74 -2.10
N SER A 159 -4.90 20.28 -2.17
CA SER A 159 -3.74 21.16 -2.29
C SER A 159 -3.59 21.84 -3.66
N LEU A 160 -4.26 21.31 -4.69
CA LEU A 160 -4.18 21.84 -6.05
C LEU A 160 -5.10 23.05 -6.22
N GLU A 161 -4.65 24.08 -6.94
CA GLU A 161 -5.47 25.28 -7.17
C GLU A 161 -6.68 25.02 -8.09
N SER A 162 -6.61 24.01 -8.95
CA SER A 162 -7.67 23.66 -9.91
C SER A 162 -8.93 23.11 -9.24
N ASP A 163 -10.10 23.53 -9.69
CA ASP A 163 -11.41 22.98 -9.26
C ASP A 163 -11.70 21.59 -9.84
N THR A 164 -10.91 21.14 -10.81
CA THR A 164 -11.02 19.80 -11.41
C THR A 164 -9.66 19.12 -11.41
N VAL A 165 -9.63 17.82 -11.13
CA VAL A 165 -8.41 16.99 -11.17
C VAL A 165 -8.69 15.70 -11.94
N ILE A 166 -7.68 15.17 -12.62
CA ILE A 166 -7.67 13.78 -13.09
C ILE A 166 -7.09 12.94 -11.95
N PHE A 167 -7.76 11.85 -11.58
CA PHE A 167 -7.30 10.91 -10.54
C PHE A 167 -7.12 9.51 -11.12
N LEU A 168 -5.92 8.95 -10.92
CA LEU A 168 -5.50 7.68 -11.52
C LEU A 168 -4.96 6.69 -10.46
N PRO A 169 -4.97 5.37 -10.74
CA PRO A 169 -5.83 4.68 -11.68
C PRO A 169 -7.12 4.18 -11.01
N ASP A 170 -7.21 4.27 -9.67
CA ASP A 170 -8.23 3.63 -8.86
C ASP A 170 -9.53 4.46 -8.82
N ARG A 171 -10.59 3.92 -9.45
CA ARG A 171 -11.90 4.55 -9.51
C ARG A 171 -12.61 4.64 -8.16
N TYR A 172 -12.38 3.71 -7.25
CA TYR A 172 -13.05 3.73 -5.95
C TYR A 172 -12.36 4.68 -5.01
N LEU A 173 -11.02 4.70 -4.98
CA LEU A 173 -10.31 5.74 -4.24
C LEU A 173 -10.70 7.13 -4.73
N ALA A 174 -10.76 7.32 -6.06
CA ALA A 174 -11.25 8.57 -6.66
C ALA A 174 -12.69 8.91 -6.22
N ALA A 175 -13.62 7.96 -6.28
CA ALA A 175 -15.01 8.15 -5.87
C ALA A 175 -15.15 8.48 -4.37
N ASN A 176 -14.39 7.78 -3.52
CA ASN A 176 -14.41 7.99 -2.08
C ASN A 176 -13.78 9.34 -1.71
N VAL A 177 -12.74 9.78 -2.42
CA VAL A 177 -12.20 11.16 -2.27
C VAL A 177 -13.21 12.20 -2.77
N GLN A 178 -13.88 11.95 -3.90
CA GLN A 178 -14.90 12.84 -4.47
C GLN A 178 -16.02 13.16 -3.47
N ASN A 179 -16.42 12.21 -2.64
CA ASN A 179 -17.44 12.42 -1.59
C ASN A 179 -16.98 13.35 -0.46
N LEU A 180 -15.68 13.62 -0.36
CA LEU A 180 -15.06 14.41 0.71
C LEU A 180 -14.55 15.78 0.24
N THR A 181 -14.63 16.08 -1.06
CA THR A 181 -14.16 17.33 -1.68
C THR A 181 -15.26 17.96 -2.53
N GLN A 182 -15.19 19.29 -2.69
CA GLN A 182 -16.01 20.00 -3.68
C GLN A 182 -15.37 20.05 -5.07
N LYS A 183 -14.09 19.66 -5.20
CA LYS A 183 -13.40 19.57 -6.49
C LYS A 183 -14.00 18.45 -7.33
N LYS A 184 -14.03 18.63 -8.64
CA LYS A 184 -14.47 17.60 -9.58
C LYS A 184 -13.33 16.62 -9.87
N ILE A 185 -13.59 15.33 -9.74
CA ILE A 185 -12.62 14.28 -10.03
C ILE A 185 -13.00 13.55 -11.33
N ILE A 186 -12.10 13.59 -12.29
CA ILE A 186 -12.15 12.78 -13.51
C ILE A 186 -11.32 11.52 -13.25
N THR A 187 -11.97 10.36 -13.21
CA THR A 187 -11.28 9.11 -12.86
C THR A 187 -10.93 8.26 -14.09
N TYR A 188 -9.85 7.49 -13.96
CA TYR A 188 -9.61 6.31 -14.80
C TYR A 188 -10.34 5.09 -14.23
N PRO A 189 -10.85 4.15 -15.05
CA PRO A 189 -11.69 3.05 -14.57
C PRO A 189 -10.89 1.84 -14.06
N GLY A 190 -9.72 2.04 -13.46
CA GLY A 190 -8.94 0.97 -12.83
C GLY A 190 -9.45 0.62 -11.44
N SER A 191 -9.12 -0.57 -10.94
CA SER A 191 -9.54 -1.04 -9.63
C SER A 191 -8.59 -2.09 -9.03
N CYS A 192 -8.59 -2.18 -7.71
CA CYS A 192 -7.88 -3.22 -6.98
C CYS A 192 -8.72 -4.50 -6.95
N MET A 193 -8.23 -5.56 -7.60
CA MET A 193 -8.94 -6.85 -7.67
C MET A 193 -9.21 -7.47 -6.30
N VAL A 194 -8.43 -7.10 -5.28
CA VAL A 194 -8.60 -7.57 -3.91
C VAL A 194 -9.77 -6.84 -3.24
N HIS A 195 -9.74 -5.51 -3.25
CA HIS A 195 -10.76 -4.70 -2.58
C HIS A 195 -12.12 -4.73 -3.28
N GLU A 196 -12.17 -5.09 -4.57
CA GLU A 196 -13.43 -5.28 -5.30
C GLU A 196 -14.26 -6.49 -4.86
N MET A 197 -13.62 -7.46 -4.18
CA MET A 197 -14.29 -8.68 -3.73
C MET A 197 -15.28 -8.41 -2.59
N TYR A 198 -15.10 -7.32 -1.84
CA TYR A 198 -15.97 -6.99 -0.71
C TYR A 198 -17.21 -6.22 -1.15
N SER A 199 -18.31 -6.46 -0.45
CA SER A 199 -19.62 -5.86 -0.67
C SER A 199 -20.20 -5.30 0.62
N ALA A 200 -21.19 -4.41 0.50
CA ALA A 200 -21.95 -3.93 1.65
C ALA A 200 -22.68 -5.08 2.37
N GLU A 201 -23.06 -6.15 1.65
CA GLU A 201 -23.72 -7.32 2.23
C GLU A 201 -22.79 -8.09 3.17
N ASP A 202 -21.50 -8.20 2.86
CA ASP A 202 -20.50 -8.86 3.72
C ASP A 202 -20.42 -8.18 5.10
N ILE A 203 -20.51 -6.85 5.14
CA ILE A 203 -20.55 -6.06 6.37
C ILE A 203 -21.82 -6.35 7.17
N GLU A 204 -22.97 -6.38 6.50
CA GLU A 204 -24.25 -6.66 7.17
C GLU A 204 -24.31 -8.09 7.73
N LEU A 205 -23.78 -9.07 6.99
CA LEU A 205 -23.67 -10.45 7.46
C LEU A 205 -22.74 -10.55 8.68
N THR A 206 -21.57 -9.90 8.62
CA THR A 206 -20.62 -9.85 9.73
C THR A 206 -21.24 -9.22 10.98
N ARG A 207 -21.97 -8.11 10.84
CA ARG A 207 -22.67 -7.46 11.98
C ARG A 207 -23.77 -8.33 12.59
N ARG A 208 -24.47 -9.14 11.78
CA ARG A 208 -25.45 -10.11 12.28
C ARG A 208 -24.80 -11.25 13.06
N GLN A 209 -23.66 -11.75 12.59
CA GLN A 209 -22.92 -12.84 13.24
C GLN A 209 -22.19 -12.37 14.50
N PHE A 210 -21.68 -11.14 14.50
CA PHE A 210 -20.90 -10.57 15.60
C PHE A 210 -21.52 -9.23 16.05
N PRO A 211 -22.57 -9.26 16.88
CA PRO A 211 -23.19 -8.04 17.39
C PRO A 211 -22.18 -7.12 18.10
N GLY A 212 -22.15 -5.85 17.71
CA GLY A 212 -21.23 -4.84 18.25
C GLY A 212 -19.82 -4.86 17.66
N VAL A 213 -19.60 -5.61 16.57
CA VAL A 213 -18.35 -5.54 15.79
C VAL A 213 -18.18 -4.16 15.15
N THR A 214 -16.96 -3.63 15.24
CA THR A 214 -16.53 -2.44 14.49
C THR A 214 -15.92 -2.90 13.17
N VAL A 215 -16.42 -2.40 12.05
CA VAL A 215 -15.93 -2.77 10.71
C VAL A 215 -15.10 -1.64 10.14
N ILE A 216 -13.87 -1.94 9.71
CA ILE A 216 -12.98 -0.98 9.08
C ILE A 216 -12.64 -1.42 7.66
N SER A 217 -12.52 -0.48 6.72
CA SER A 217 -12.26 -0.82 5.30
C SER A 217 -11.27 0.11 4.63
N HIS A 218 -10.61 -0.38 3.59
CA HIS A 218 -9.66 0.44 2.83
C HIS A 218 -10.44 1.33 1.84
N PRO A 219 -10.01 2.57 1.56
CA PRO A 219 -10.70 3.46 0.61
C PRO A 219 -10.58 3.01 -0.85
N GLU A 220 -9.92 1.89 -1.14
CA GLU A 220 -9.97 1.20 -2.44
C GLU A 220 -11.23 0.32 -2.58
N CYS A 221 -11.96 0.09 -1.50
CA CYS A 221 -13.25 -0.59 -1.55
C CYS A 221 -14.31 0.28 -2.23
N LYS A 222 -15.33 -0.37 -2.81
CA LYS A 222 -16.51 0.30 -3.36
C LYS A 222 -17.11 1.28 -2.33
N THR A 223 -17.67 2.38 -2.80
CA THR A 223 -18.28 3.41 -1.94
C THR A 223 -19.34 2.82 -1.01
N GLU A 224 -20.14 1.86 -1.47
CA GLU A 224 -21.13 1.17 -0.63
C GLU A 224 -20.52 0.41 0.57
N VAL A 225 -19.28 -0.08 0.44
CA VAL A 225 -18.54 -0.75 1.53
C VAL A 225 -18.01 0.31 2.50
N VAL A 226 -17.42 1.37 1.97
CA VAL A 226 -16.88 2.49 2.76
C VAL A 226 -17.99 3.15 3.58
N ASP A 227 -19.13 3.46 2.97
CA ASP A 227 -20.29 4.08 3.63
C ASP A 227 -20.88 3.22 4.75
N ARG A 228 -20.72 1.90 4.67
CA ARG A 228 -21.19 0.96 5.70
C ARG A 228 -20.15 0.65 6.76
N SER A 229 -18.89 1.01 6.54
CA SER A 229 -17.81 0.81 7.50
C SER A 229 -17.87 1.85 8.61
N ASP A 230 -17.44 1.48 9.81
CA ASP A 230 -17.31 2.38 10.95
C ASP A 230 -16.06 3.29 10.82
N TYR A 231 -15.07 2.84 10.04
CA TYR A 231 -13.90 3.62 9.68
C TYR A 231 -13.38 3.24 8.30
N SER A 232 -12.84 4.20 7.55
CA SER A 232 -12.08 3.93 6.34
C SER A 232 -10.78 4.71 6.29
N GLY A 233 -9.69 4.04 5.89
CA GLY A 233 -8.36 4.64 5.81
C GLY A 233 -7.31 3.70 5.22
N SER A 234 -6.10 4.21 5.02
CA SER A 234 -4.93 3.39 4.67
C SER A 234 -4.62 2.35 5.76
N THR A 235 -3.77 1.37 5.46
CA THR A 235 -3.37 0.35 6.45
C THR A 235 -2.70 0.94 7.70
N SER A 236 -1.92 2.02 7.55
CA SER A 236 -1.33 2.74 8.69
C SER A 236 -2.39 3.48 9.51
N GLN A 237 -3.33 4.15 8.83
CA GLN A 237 -4.47 4.82 9.45
C GLN A 237 -5.40 3.84 10.19
N MET A 238 -5.67 2.66 9.63
CA MET A 238 -6.38 1.57 10.29
C MET A 238 -5.65 1.10 11.55
N SER A 239 -4.33 0.89 11.46
CA SER A 239 -3.52 0.49 12.61
C SER A 239 -3.59 1.52 13.74
N ASP A 240 -3.56 2.81 13.40
CA ASP A 240 -3.69 3.90 14.35
C ASP A 240 -5.11 4.02 14.92
N PHE A 241 -6.14 3.75 14.11
CA PHE A 241 -7.52 3.65 14.58
C PHE A 241 -7.67 2.53 15.61
N ILE A 242 -7.17 1.32 15.31
CA ILE A 242 -7.21 0.17 16.23
C ILE A 242 -6.52 0.50 17.56
N ARG A 243 -5.33 1.12 17.54
CA ARG A 243 -4.60 1.49 18.76
C ARG A 243 -5.34 2.49 19.65
N LYS A 244 -6.16 3.35 19.05
CA LYS A 244 -6.92 4.40 19.74
C LYS A 244 -8.34 3.98 20.09
N SER A 245 -8.81 2.88 19.52
CA SER A 245 -10.18 2.39 19.69
C SER A 245 -10.32 1.58 20.99
N GLU A 246 -11.48 1.73 21.64
CA GLU A 246 -11.90 0.86 22.75
C GLU A 246 -12.72 -0.35 22.27
N ALA A 247 -12.90 -0.51 20.95
CA ALA A 247 -13.65 -1.61 20.37
C ALA A 247 -12.99 -2.95 20.70
N LYS A 248 -13.78 -3.89 21.22
CA LYS A 248 -13.29 -5.23 21.60
C LYS A 248 -13.16 -6.17 20.41
N ASN A 249 -13.97 -5.96 19.38
CA ASN A 249 -14.00 -6.77 18.17
C ASN A 249 -13.94 -5.82 16.97
N ILE A 250 -12.87 -5.94 16.20
CA ILE A 250 -12.68 -5.16 14.97
C ILE A 250 -12.53 -6.16 13.83
N PHE A 251 -13.28 -5.92 12.75
CA PHE A 251 -13.23 -6.65 11.50
C PHE A 251 -12.65 -5.75 10.41
#